data_AF-A0A258FMD1-F1
#
_entry.id   AF-A0A258FMD1-F1
#
_cell.length_a   1.000
_cell.length_b   1.000
_cell.length_c   1.000
_cell.angle_alpha   90.00
_cell.angle_beta   90.00
_cell.angle_gamma   90.00
#
_symmetry.space_group_name_H-M   'P 1'
#
loop_
_entity.id
_entity.type
_entity.pdbx_description
1 polymer ?
#
loop_
_entity_poly.entity_id
_entity_poly.type
_entity_poly.pdbx_seq_one_letter_code
_entity_poly.pdbx_strand_id
1 'polypeptide(L)'
;MAGTTMSFAGGLEVIRLLRDECLKRSNEEQLKFIRYCIENAMLARSQFFQDLWVAWELGSPRSGFFVEFGAANGRHASNTHYLEKELGWRGILSEPARHWYPHIQTYRNCYIDRRAVFSESGRMVTFVQPPIALHSTIAGYEGGDYAAATRMEGERYEVETVSLSDLLAHWNAPPRIDYISIDTEGSELDIIRPFDFARWDVRLFTIEHAGNAEKRAGILEVMTNNGYERKFANLSGDDDWYVRRY
;
A
#
# COMPACT_ATOMS: atom_id res chain seq x y z
N MET A 1 5.81 13.34 15.00
CA MET A 1 7.04 12.67 15.47
C MET A 1 8.23 13.57 15.18
N ALA A 2 9.07 13.85 16.17
CA ALA A 2 10.37 14.47 15.92
C ALA A 2 11.22 13.46 15.15
N GLY A 3 11.47 13.73 13.87
CA GLY A 3 12.25 12.82 13.04
C GLY A 3 13.67 12.70 13.58
N THR A 4 14.09 11.49 13.93
CA THR A 4 15.48 11.20 14.28
C THR A 4 16.32 11.42 13.02
N THR A 5 16.96 12.57 12.90
CA THR A 5 17.85 12.84 11.76
C THR A 5 19.16 12.07 11.94
N MET A 6 19.41 11.08 11.08
CA MET A 6 20.69 10.38 11.03
C MET A 6 21.79 11.33 10.53
N SER A 7 22.94 11.37 11.21
CA SER A 7 24.10 12.13 10.76
C SER A 7 24.77 11.45 9.55
N PHE A 8 25.56 12.19 8.75
CA PHE A 8 26.35 11.59 7.68
C PHE A 8 27.29 10.48 8.18
N ALA A 9 27.83 10.61 9.40
CA ALA A 9 28.63 9.57 10.03
C ALA A 9 27.80 8.31 10.32
N GLY A 10 26.56 8.47 10.80
CA GLY A 10 25.62 7.36 10.96
C GLY A 10 25.27 6.69 9.63
N GLY A 11 25.06 7.48 8.57
CA GLY A 11 24.82 6.95 7.23
C GLY A 11 26.01 6.13 6.69
N LEU A 12 27.24 6.61 6.89
CA LEU A 12 28.44 5.86 6.52
C LEU A 12 28.57 4.55 7.30
N GLU A 13 28.19 4.55 8.58
CA GLU A 13 28.17 3.34 9.39
C GLU A 13 27.16 2.32 8.86
N VAL A 14 25.95 2.75 8.49
CA VAL A 14 24.96 1.87 7.84
C VAL A 14 25.52 1.25 6.55
N ILE A 15 26.19 2.04 5.71
CA ILE A 15 26.81 1.54 4.47
C ILE A 15 27.90 0.50 4.78
N ARG A 16 28.71 0.72 5.82
CA ARG A 16 29.73 -0.26 6.25
C ARG A 16 29.12 -1.56 6.75
N LEU A 17 28.07 -1.48 7.57
CA LEU A 17 27.34 -2.65 8.05
C LEU A 17 26.71 -3.43 6.89
N LEU A 18 26.09 -2.73 5.93
CA LEU A 18 25.56 -3.35 4.71
C LEU A 18 26.66 -4.05 3.92
N ARG A 19 27.79 -3.39 3.65
CA ARG A 19 28.95 -3.99 2.95
C ARG A 19 29.40 -5.28 3.64
N ASP A 20 29.54 -5.27 4.96
CA ASP A 20 30.02 -6.43 5.70
C ASP A 20 29.00 -7.57 5.73
N GLU A 21 27.70 -7.27 5.69
CA GLU A 21 26.64 -8.27 5.51
C GLU A 21 26.62 -8.85 4.08
N CYS A 22 26.85 -8.01 3.05
CA CYS A 22 27.00 -8.47 1.66
C CYS A 22 28.13 -9.50 1.50
N LEU A 23 29.22 -9.36 2.26
CA LEU A 23 30.35 -10.29 2.21
C LEU A 23 30.03 -11.65 2.87
N LYS A 24 28.97 -11.73 3.70
CA LYS A 24 28.59 -12.93 4.45
C LYS A 24 27.48 -13.75 3.78
N ARG A 25 26.66 -13.16 2.91
CA ARG A 25 25.45 -13.79 2.35
C ARG A 25 25.32 -13.61 0.84
N SER A 26 24.63 -14.55 0.20
CA SER A 26 24.32 -14.58 -1.24
C SER A 26 22.97 -13.93 -1.62
N ASN A 27 22.42 -13.00 -0.82
CA ASN A 27 21.14 -12.34 -1.16
C ASN A 27 21.35 -11.20 -2.18
N GLU A 28 21.81 -11.57 -3.37
CA GLU A 28 22.16 -10.63 -4.44
C GLU A 28 20.97 -9.73 -4.83
N GLU A 29 19.75 -10.27 -4.81
CA GLU A 29 18.53 -9.56 -5.19
C GLU A 29 18.17 -8.41 -4.24
N GLN A 30 18.11 -8.67 -2.92
CA GLN A 30 17.81 -7.65 -1.92
C GLN A 30 18.85 -6.53 -1.90
N LEU A 31 20.12 -6.88 -2.11
CA LEU A 31 21.20 -5.89 -2.18
C LEU A 31 21.10 -5.03 -3.43
N LYS A 32 20.76 -5.62 -4.58
CA LYS A 32 20.44 -4.87 -5.81
C LYS A 32 19.26 -3.92 -5.59
N PHE A 33 18.22 -4.38 -4.89
CA PHE A 33 17.08 -3.54 -4.57
C PHE A 33 17.43 -2.40 -3.60
N ILE A 34 18.17 -2.66 -2.52
CA ILE A 34 18.63 -1.60 -1.60
C ILE A 34 19.47 -0.57 -2.35
N ARG A 35 20.37 -1.00 -3.24
CA ARG A 35 21.14 -0.10 -4.09
C ARG A 35 20.22 0.75 -4.98
N TYR A 36 19.23 0.13 -5.62
CA TYR A 36 18.24 0.84 -6.42
C TYR A 36 17.50 1.89 -5.59
N CYS A 37 17.11 1.57 -4.35
CA CYS A 37 16.48 2.54 -3.44
C CYS A 37 17.42 3.71 -3.12
N ILE A 38 18.71 3.46 -2.84
CA ILE A 38 19.67 4.54 -2.58
C ILE A 38 19.82 5.46 -3.78
N GLU A 39 19.90 4.91 -4.99
CA GLU A 39 20.05 5.66 -6.24
C GLU A 39 18.79 6.48 -6.59
N ASN A 40 17.61 6.03 -6.16
CA ASN A 40 16.31 6.61 -6.52
C ASN A 40 15.54 7.22 -5.35
N ALA A 41 16.15 7.33 -4.16
CA ALA A 41 15.46 7.69 -2.90
C ALA A 41 14.64 8.98 -2.99
N MET A 42 15.13 9.98 -3.75
CA MET A 42 14.47 11.28 -3.89
C MET A 42 13.16 11.22 -4.70
N LEU A 43 12.96 10.16 -5.48
CA LEU A 43 11.76 9.92 -6.27
C LEU A 43 10.62 9.31 -5.42
N ALA A 44 10.97 8.54 -4.39
CA ALA A 44 10.03 7.83 -3.55
C ALA A 44 9.09 8.79 -2.80
N ARG A 45 7.84 8.35 -2.62
CA ARG A 45 6.82 9.01 -1.81
C ARG A 45 6.20 8.08 -0.77
N SER A 46 6.34 6.78 -0.97
CA SER A 46 5.91 5.72 -0.07
C SER A 46 6.72 5.67 1.24
N GLN A 47 6.15 5.06 2.28
CA GLN A 47 6.79 4.98 3.60
C GLN A 47 7.97 3.99 3.65
N PHE A 48 7.84 2.86 2.97
CA PHE A 48 8.78 1.74 2.98
C PHE A 48 9.34 1.43 1.59
N PHE A 49 9.35 2.40 0.68
CA PHE A 49 9.80 2.24 -0.71
C PHE A 49 8.94 1.28 -1.55
N GLN A 50 7.66 1.09 -1.21
CA GLN A 50 6.72 0.27 -1.98
C GLN A 50 6.67 0.72 -3.46
N ASP A 51 6.64 2.03 -3.71
CA ASP A 51 6.61 2.60 -5.06
C ASP A 51 7.89 2.31 -5.87
N LEU A 52 9.07 2.38 -5.22
CA LEU A 52 10.33 1.96 -5.84
C LEU A 52 10.43 0.44 -6.02
N TRP A 53 9.87 -0.36 -5.11
CA TRP A 53 9.80 -1.80 -5.28
C TRP A 53 9.00 -2.19 -6.51
N VAL A 54 7.82 -1.60 -6.70
CA VAL A 54 7.00 -1.81 -7.91
C VAL A 54 7.79 -1.43 -9.17
N ALA A 55 8.45 -0.28 -9.16
CA ALA A 55 9.28 0.14 -10.28
C ALA A 55 10.49 -0.76 -10.51
N TRP A 56 11.08 -1.33 -9.47
CA TRP A 56 12.20 -2.26 -9.58
C TRP A 56 11.75 -3.61 -10.15
N GLU A 57 10.72 -4.20 -9.57
CA GLU A 57 10.18 -5.52 -9.93
C GLU A 57 9.66 -5.56 -11.37
N LEU A 58 9.10 -4.44 -11.86
CA LEU A 58 8.58 -4.34 -13.23
C LEU A 58 9.57 -3.77 -14.25
N GLY A 59 10.79 -3.41 -13.84
CA GLY A 59 11.78 -2.80 -14.74
C GLY A 59 11.44 -1.36 -15.15
N SER A 60 10.77 -0.62 -14.28
CA SER A 60 10.45 0.81 -14.38
C SER A 60 9.67 1.20 -15.65
N PRO A 61 8.53 0.53 -15.93
CA PRO A 61 7.80 0.77 -17.16
C PRO A 61 7.19 2.18 -17.17
N ARG A 62 7.18 2.83 -18.34
CA ARG A 62 6.62 4.17 -18.57
C ARG A 62 5.10 4.19 -18.77
N SER A 63 4.44 3.10 -18.42
CA SER A 63 3.00 2.93 -18.44
C SER A 63 2.63 1.74 -17.56
N GLY A 64 1.52 1.83 -16.87
CA GLY A 64 0.96 0.75 -16.08
C GLY A 64 -0.36 1.18 -15.45
N PHE A 65 -1.03 0.23 -14.81
CA PHE A 65 -2.28 0.48 -14.08
C PHE A 65 -2.12 0.16 -12.60
N PHE A 66 -2.38 1.16 -11.74
CA PHE A 66 -2.39 0.98 -10.29
C PHE A 66 -3.79 1.09 -9.69
N VAL A 67 -3.96 0.49 -8.52
CA VAL A 67 -5.06 0.78 -7.60
C VAL A 67 -4.48 1.02 -6.22
N GLU A 68 -4.93 2.05 -5.52
CA GLU A 68 -4.55 2.34 -4.13
C GLU A 68 -5.78 2.77 -3.35
N PHE A 69 -6.00 2.17 -2.18
CA PHE A 69 -7.05 2.58 -1.28
C PHE A 69 -6.50 2.61 0.14
N GLY A 70 -6.88 3.65 0.88
CA GLY A 70 -6.01 4.24 1.91
C GLY A 70 -5.22 5.44 1.41
N ALA A 71 -5.67 6.12 0.36
CA ALA A 71 -4.85 7.11 -0.36
C ALA A 71 -4.55 8.37 0.45
N ALA A 72 -5.27 8.60 1.55
CA ALA A 72 -5.15 9.76 2.42
C ALA A 72 -5.09 11.07 1.61
N ASN A 73 -4.07 11.91 1.81
CA ASN A 73 -3.94 13.18 1.09
C ASN A 73 -3.53 13.04 -0.38
N GLY A 74 -3.30 11.83 -0.88
CA GLY A 74 -2.89 11.56 -2.26
C GLY A 74 -1.47 12.02 -2.59
N ARG A 75 -0.57 12.16 -1.61
CA ARG A 75 0.82 12.57 -1.89
C ARG A 75 1.84 12.04 -0.91
N HIS A 76 1.66 12.29 0.38
CA HIS A 76 2.60 11.86 1.42
C HIS A 76 2.32 10.40 1.76
N ALA A 77 3.38 9.60 1.89
CA ALA A 77 3.29 8.16 2.11
C ALA A 77 2.53 7.39 1.01
N SER A 78 2.20 8.02 -0.13
CA SER A 78 1.45 7.35 -1.19
C SER A 78 2.32 6.34 -1.92
N ASN A 79 1.74 5.15 -2.09
CA ASN A 79 2.39 4.02 -2.74
C ASN A 79 2.32 4.08 -4.27
N THR A 80 1.54 5.02 -4.83
CA THR A 80 1.37 5.15 -6.29
C THR A 80 1.68 6.55 -6.81
N HIS A 81 2.13 7.48 -5.95
CA HIS A 81 2.41 8.84 -6.39
C HIS A 81 3.56 8.92 -7.39
N TYR A 82 4.69 8.28 -7.08
CA TYR A 82 5.82 8.17 -7.99
C TYR A 82 5.43 7.51 -9.32
N LEU A 83 4.65 6.42 -9.25
CA LEU A 83 4.19 5.68 -10.44
C LEU A 83 3.35 6.56 -11.37
N GLU A 84 2.40 7.33 -10.84
CA GLU A 84 1.59 8.25 -11.65
C GLU A 84 2.44 9.39 -12.24
N LYS A 85 3.19 10.10 -11.39
CA LYS A 85 3.78 11.39 -11.78
C LYS A 85 5.07 11.25 -12.58
N GLU A 86 5.90 10.27 -12.26
CA GLU A 86 7.22 10.12 -12.89
C GLU A 86 7.23 8.99 -13.93
N LEU A 87 6.41 7.96 -13.74
CA LEU A 87 6.32 6.83 -14.67
C LEU A 87 5.10 6.89 -15.59
N GLY A 88 4.23 7.89 -15.45
CA GLY A 88 3.09 8.09 -16.36
C GLY A 88 1.99 7.04 -16.23
N TRP A 89 1.94 6.32 -15.10
CA TRP A 89 0.90 5.33 -14.86
C TRP A 89 -0.45 5.99 -14.65
N ARG A 90 -1.50 5.21 -14.90
CA ARG A 90 -2.89 5.57 -14.60
C ARG A 90 -3.43 4.65 -13.53
N GLY A 91 -4.53 5.02 -12.90
CA GLY A 91 -5.09 4.15 -11.87
C GLY A 91 -6.34 4.68 -11.22
N ILE A 92 -6.67 4.03 -10.11
CA ILE A 92 -7.81 4.33 -9.25
C ILE A 92 -7.29 4.58 -7.85
N LEU A 93 -7.76 5.66 -7.23
CA LEU A 93 -7.68 5.88 -5.80
C LEU A 93 -9.05 5.70 -5.15
N SER A 94 -9.12 5.03 -4.01
CA SER A 94 -10.32 5.04 -3.16
C SER A 94 -9.99 5.68 -1.82
N GLU A 95 -10.72 6.73 -1.45
CA GLU A 95 -10.58 7.39 -0.16
C GLU A 95 -11.97 7.78 0.38
N PRO A 96 -12.45 7.13 1.46
CA PRO A 96 -13.70 7.52 2.11
C PRO A 96 -13.59 8.80 2.96
N ALA A 97 -12.41 9.17 3.44
CA ALA A 97 -12.24 10.31 4.33
C ALA A 97 -12.44 11.64 3.59
N ARG A 98 -13.55 12.31 3.89
CA ARG A 98 -14.01 13.51 3.17
C ARG A 98 -13.04 14.67 3.21
N HIS A 99 -12.28 14.79 4.31
CA HIS A 99 -11.31 15.87 4.50
C HIS A 99 -10.19 15.83 3.45
N TRP A 100 -9.86 14.67 2.90
CA TRP A 100 -8.76 14.54 1.96
C TRP A 100 -9.08 14.96 0.53
N TYR A 101 -10.36 15.07 0.15
CA TYR A 101 -10.74 15.26 -1.25
C TYR A 101 -10.10 16.48 -1.93
N PRO A 102 -10.05 17.67 -1.29
CA PRO A 102 -9.37 18.81 -1.90
C PRO A 102 -7.88 18.56 -2.14
N HIS A 103 -7.21 17.82 -1.25
CA HIS A 103 -5.80 17.48 -1.38
C HIS A 103 -5.57 16.47 -2.49
N ILE A 104 -6.36 15.39 -2.54
CA ILE A 104 -6.27 14.37 -3.60
C ILE A 104 -6.47 15.04 -4.97
N GLN A 105 -7.50 15.88 -5.13
CA GLN A 105 -7.77 16.59 -6.39
C GLN A 105 -6.64 17.54 -6.80
N THR A 106 -5.88 18.06 -5.83
CA THR A 106 -4.72 18.93 -6.11
C THR A 106 -3.52 18.11 -6.60
N TYR A 107 -3.30 16.92 -6.05
CA TYR A 107 -2.08 16.14 -6.28
C TYR A 107 -2.24 14.99 -7.27
N ARG A 108 -3.45 14.55 -7.59
CA ARG A 108 -3.71 13.34 -8.38
C ARG A 108 -4.49 13.65 -9.66
N ASN A 109 -4.14 12.94 -10.73
CA ASN A 109 -4.82 13.00 -12.02
C ASN A 109 -5.20 11.57 -12.49
N CYS A 110 -5.86 10.84 -11.60
CA CYS A 110 -6.36 9.48 -11.80
C CYS A 110 -7.84 9.40 -11.40
N TYR A 111 -8.45 8.22 -11.52
CA TYR A 111 -9.82 8.03 -11.07
C TYR A 111 -9.88 8.10 -9.54
N ILE A 112 -10.90 8.77 -8.99
CA ILE A 112 -11.08 8.94 -7.55
C ILE A 112 -12.46 8.40 -7.17
N ASP A 113 -12.46 7.31 -6.42
CA ASP A 113 -13.63 6.75 -5.76
C ASP A 113 -13.69 7.21 -4.30
N ARG A 114 -14.91 7.40 -3.80
CA ARG A 114 -15.18 7.90 -2.45
C ARG A 114 -15.76 6.86 -1.52
N ARG A 115 -15.99 5.65 -2.03
CA ARG A 115 -16.49 4.52 -1.24
C ARG A 115 -15.34 3.88 -0.47
N ALA A 116 -15.68 3.22 0.63
CA ALA A 116 -14.71 2.40 1.34
C ALA A 116 -14.56 1.06 0.60
N VAL A 117 -13.34 0.72 0.18
CA VAL A 117 -13.09 -0.64 -0.35
C VAL A 117 -13.22 -1.61 0.81
N PHE A 118 -14.07 -2.61 0.67
CA PHE A 118 -14.37 -3.56 1.75
C PHE A 118 -14.68 -4.95 1.19
N SER A 119 -15.14 -5.86 2.03
CA SER A 119 -15.46 -7.25 1.66
C SER A 119 -16.63 -7.40 0.69
N GLU A 120 -17.56 -6.44 0.64
CA GLU A 120 -18.73 -6.47 -0.23
C GLU A 120 -19.22 -5.06 -0.60
N SER A 121 -19.98 -4.96 -1.70
CA SER A 121 -20.51 -3.70 -2.21
C SER A 121 -21.88 -3.33 -1.64
N GLY A 122 -22.17 -2.03 -1.58
CA GLY A 122 -23.51 -1.50 -1.33
C GLY A 122 -23.96 -1.50 0.12
N ARG A 123 -23.06 -1.77 1.08
CA ARG A 123 -23.35 -1.60 2.51
C ARG A 123 -23.06 -0.18 2.93
N MET A 124 -23.83 0.30 3.90
CA MET A 124 -23.44 1.47 4.68
C MET A 124 -22.67 0.97 5.90
N VAL A 125 -21.48 1.53 6.12
CA VAL A 125 -20.66 1.26 7.30
C VAL A 125 -20.27 2.57 7.96
N THR A 126 -20.13 2.52 9.29
CA THR A 126 -19.60 3.65 10.05
C THR A 126 -18.10 3.76 9.80
N PHE A 127 -17.68 4.88 9.22
CA PHE A 127 -16.29 5.28 9.07
C PHE A 127 -15.86 6.14 10.25
N VAL A 128 -14.63 5.92 10.74
CA VAL A 128 -14.04 6.62 11.87
C VAL A 128 -12.86 7.45 11.36
N GLN A 129 -12.98 8.78 11.46
CA GLN A 129 -11.98 9.74 11.03
C GLN A 129 -11.36 10.45 12.27
N PRO A 130 -10.22 9.97 12.80
CA PRO A 130 -9.54 10.58 13.94
C PRO A 130 -8.91 11.93 13.60
N PRO A 131 -8.50 12.72 14.62
CA PRO A 131 -7.74 13.96 14.42
C PRO A 131 -6.45 13.76 13.59
N ILE A 132 -5.79 12.62 13.75
CA ILE A 132 -4.73 12.18 12.84
C ILE A 132 -5.36 11.39 11.71
N ALA A 133 -5.88 12.08 10.70
CA ALA A 133 -6.70 11.49 9.65
C ALA A 133 -6.02 10.38 8.81
N LEU A 134 -4.70 10.20 8.93
CA LEU A 134 -4.00 9.04 8.37
C LEU A 134 -4.49 7.73 9.00
N HIS A 135 -4.88 7.75 10.28
CA HIS A 135 -5.32 6.58 11.03
C HIS A 135 -6.81 6.25 10.85
N SER A 136 -7.44 6.75 9.79
CA SER A 136 -8.89 6.57 9.57
C SER A 136 -9.20 5.12 9.20
N THR A 137 -10.33 4.58 9.67
CA THR A 137 -10.68 3.17 9.47
C THR A 137 -12.20 2.95 9.53
N ILE A 138 -12.66 1.72 9.28
CA ILE A 138 -14.05 1.30 9.48
C ILE A 138 -14.26 0.92 10.96
N ALA A 139 -15.41 1.30 11.54
CA ALA A 139 -15.77 0.93 12.90
C ALA A 139 -15.72 -0.60 13.09
N GLY A 140 -15.10 -1.05 14.18
CA GLY A 140 -14.77 -2.46 14.41
C GLY A 140 -13.31 -2.84 14.12
N TYR A 141 -12.57 -2.03 13.36
CA TYR A 141 -11.11 -2.17 13.13
C TYR A 141 -10.30 -1.11 13.88
N GLU A 142 -10.89 -0.54 14.93
CA GLU A 142 -10.34 0.61 15.65
C GLU A 142 -9.21 0.24 16.62
N GLY A 143 -8.92 -1.05 16.80
CA GLY A 143 -8.00 -1.56 17.83
C GLY A 143 -6.98 -2.55 17.30
N GLY A 144 -5.99 -2.85 18.13
CA GLY A 144 -4.97 -3.87 17.84
C GLY A 144 -3.69 -3.34 17.17
N ASP A 145 -3.57 -2.02 17.03
CA ASP A 145 -2.39 -1.34 16.48
C ASP A 145 -2.00 -0.10 17.30
N TYR A 146 -0.99 0.63 16.83
CA TYR A 146 -0.47 1.84 17.47
C TYR A 146 -1.42 3.05 17.34
N ALA A 147 -2.37 3.01 16.42
CA ALA A 147 -3.28 4.10 16.09
C ALA A 147 -4.58 4.08 16.91
N ALA A 148 -4.89 2.96 17.57
CA ALA A 148 -6.10 2.75 18.36
C ALA A 148 -6.46 3.90 19.31
N ALA A 149 -5.46 4.47 20.00
CA ALA A 149 -5.68 5.57 20.93
C ALA A 149 -6.24 6.84 20.24
N THR A 150 -5.82 7.10 19.00
CA THR A 150 -6.22 8.28 18.25
C THR A 150 -7.64 8.18 17.71
N ARG A 151 -8.14 6.95 17.51
CA ARG A 151 -9.47 6.65 16.93
C ARG A 151 -10.63 6.87 17.92
N MET A 152 -10.36 6.84 19.22
CA MET A 152 -11.38 7.02 20.27
C MET A 152 -12.14 8.35 20.19
N GLU A 153 -11.49 9.42 19.71
CA GLU A 153 -12.07 10.76 19.60
C GLU A 153 -12.43 11.16 18.16
N GLY A 154 -12.45 10.19 17.23
CA GLY A 154 -12.69 10.45 15.81
C GLY A 154 -14.13 10.82 15.47
N GLU A 155 -14.28 11.64 14.43
CA GLU A 155 -15.57 11.89 13.79
C GLU A 155 -16.09 10.58 13.19
N ARG A 156 -17.38 10.31 13.36
CA ARG A 156 -18.03 9.11 12.83
C ARG A 156 -19.12 9.47 11.84
N TYR A 157 -19.09 8.86 10.66
CA TYR A 157 -20.12 9.05 9.65
C TYR A 157 -20.25 7.83 8.74
N GLU A 158 -21.42 7.70 8.11
CA GLU A 158 -21.68 6.59 7.20
C GLU A 158 -21.04 6.81 5.83
N VAL A 159 -20.44 5.74 5.31
CA VAL A 159 -19.91 5.64 3.93
C VAL A 159 -20.42 4.36 3.29
N GLU A 160 -20.61 4.41 1.97
CA GLU A 160 -20.95 3.22 1.19
C GLU A 160 -19.70 2.38 0.92
N THR A 161 -19.81 1.05 0.97
CA THR A 161 -18.75 0.13 0.62
C THR A 161 -18.77 -0.30 -0.84
N VAL A 162 -17.61 -0.68 -1.36
CA VAL A 162 -17.44 -1.32 -2.67
C VAL A 162 -16.45 -2.47 -2.56
N SER A 163 -16.77 -3.64 -3.13
CA SER A 163 -15.79 -4.73 -3.25
C SER A 163 -14.68 -4.34 -4.21
N LEU A 164 -13.46 -4.86 -4.02
CA LEU A 164 -12.35 -4.58 -4.95
C LEU A 164 -12.71 -4.96 -6.39
N SER A 165 -13.40 -6.08 -6.59
CA SER A 165 -13.84 -6.55 -7.91
C SER A 165 -14.84 -5.59 -8.58
N ASP A 166 -15.78 -5.04 -7.81
CA ASP A 166 -16.77 -4.10 -8.33
C ASP A 166 -16.18 -2.71 -8.55
N LEU A 167 -15.21 -2.29 -7.73
CA LEU A 167 -14.45 -1.06 -7.94
C LEU A 167 -13.73 -1.10 -9.30
N LEU A 168 -13.01 -2.20 -9.55
CA LEU A 168 -12.30 -2.42 -10.82
C LEU A 168 -13.27 -2.43 -12.00
N ALA A 169 -14.41 -3.12 -11.88
CA ALA A 169 -15.43 -3.15 -12.91
C ALA A 169 -16.05 -1.77 -13.16
N HIS A 170 -16.39 -1.03 -12.10
CA HIS A 170 -17.02 0.31 -12.16
C HIS A 170 -16.18 1.30 -12.97
N TRP A 171 -14.87 1.31 -12.74
CA TRP A 171 -13.93 2.20 -13.44
C TRP A 171 -13.41 1.66 -14.77
N ASN A 172 -13.93 0.51 -15.24
CA ASN A 172 -13.45 -0.19 -16.43
C ASN A 172 -11.94 -0.41 -16.40
N ALA A 173 -11.41 -0.88 -15.27
CA ALA A 173 -10.01 -1.22 -15.13
C ALA A 173 -9.60 -2.28 -16.16
N PRO A 174 -8.34 -2.25 -16.65
CA PRO A 174 -7.84 -3.31 -17.53
C PRO A 174 -7.88 -4.67 -16.82
N PRO A 175 -8.12 -5.79 -17.54
CA PRO A 175 -8.12 -7.12 -16.93
C PRO A 175 -6.78 -7.49 -16.27
N ARG A 176 -5.67 -6.95 -16.79
CA ARG A 176 -4.34 -7.03 -16.20
C ARG A 176 -4.04 -5.73 -15.45
N ILE A 177 -3.76 -5.84 -14.16
CA ILE A 177 -3.43 -4.73 -13.27
C ILE A 177 -1.99 -4.89 -12.83
N ASP A 178 -1.20 -3.83 -12.92
CA ASP A 178 0.22 -3.92 -12.60
C ASP A 178 0.48 -3.88 -11.09
N TYR A 179 -0.33 -3.11 -10.36
CA TYR A 179 -0.12 -2.93 -8.92
C TYR A 179 -1.40 -2.61 -8.16
N ILE A 180 -1.60 -3.23 -7.00
CA ILE A 180 -2.62 -2.85 -6.03
C ILE A 180 -1.97 -2.63 -4.66
N SER A 181 -2.21 -1.48 -4.06
CA SER A 181 -1.83 -1.18 -2.67
C SER A 181 -3.07 -1.18 -1.77
N ILE A 182 -3.00 -1.96 -0.69
CA ILE A 182 -4.08 -2.18 0.27
C ILE A 182 -3.62 -1.73 1.65
N ASP A 183 -4.07 -0.56 2.06
CA ASP A 183 -3.76 0.04 3.37
C ASP A 183 -5.04 0.67 3.93
N THR A 184 -5.79 -0.10 4.71
CA THR A 184 -7.11 0.32 5.22
C THR A 184 -7.15 0.39 6.73
N GLU A 185 -5.97 0.36 7.36
CA GLU A 185 -5.82 0.44 8.80
C GLU A 185 -6.68 -0.64 9.50
N GLY A 186 -6.66 -1.89 8.96
CA GLY A 186 -7.17 -3.08 9.63
C GLY A 186 -7.99 -4.08 8.79
N SER A 187 -8.66 -3.64 7.74
CA SER A 187 -9.63 -4.47 6.99
C SER A 187 -9.06 -5.27 5.80
N GLU A 188 -7.74 -5.30 5.65
CA GLU A 188 -7.04 -5.81 4.45
C GLU A 188 -7.38 -7.27 4.15
N LEU A 189 -7.42 -8.11 5.20
CA LEU A 189 -7.72 -9.53 5.05
C LEU A 189 -9.17 -9.76 4.59
N ASP A 190 -10.11 -8.95 5.06
CA ASP A 190 -11.52 -9.08 4.69
C ASP A 190 -11.80 -8.55 3.28
N ILE A 191 -11.00 -7.59 2.79
CA ILE A 191 -11.02 -7.12 1.41
C ILE A 191 -10.49 -8.20 0.46
N ILE A 192 -9.41 -8.88 0.84
CA ILE A 192 -8.70 -9.78 -0.08
C ILE A 192 -9.28 -11.19 -0.16
N ARG A 193 -9.93 -11.67 0.91
CA ARG A 193 -10.61 -12.97 0.96
C ARG A 193 -11.62 -13.18 -0.18
N PRO A 194 -12.55 -12.25 -0.47
CA PRO A 194 -13.53 -12.40 -1.54
C PRO A 194 -13.03 -11.92 -2.92
N PHE A 195 -11.76 -11.53 -3.06
CA PHE A 195 -11.25 -11.02 -4.32
C PHE A 195 -11.20 -12.10 -5.40
N ASP A 196 -11.67 -11.78 -6.61
CA ASP A 196 -11.74 -12.72 -7.72
C ASP A 196 -10.40 -12.76 -8.48
N PHE A 197 -9.44 -13.50 -7.92
CA PHE A 197 -8.11 -13.74 -8.49
C PHE A 197 -8.11 -14.52 -9.81
N ALA A 198 -9.24 -15.12 -10.19
CA ALA A 198 -9.39 -15.80 -11.47
C ALA A 198 -9.78 -14.82 -12.58
N ARG A 199 -10.61 -13.82 -12.26
CA ARG A 199 -11.03 -12.77 -13.18
C ARG A 199 -9.99 -11.68 -13.38
N TRP A 200 -9.31 -11.27 -12.32
CA TRP A 200 -8.38 -10.14 -12.35
C TRP A 200 -6.93 -10.61 -12.23
N ASP A 201 -6.13 -10.34 -13.26
CA ASP A 201 -4.71 -10.69 -13.30
C ASP A 201 -3.87 -9.54 -12.74
N VAL A 202 -3.63 -9.58 -11.43
CA VAL A 202 -2.84 -8.56 -10.72
C VAL A 202 -1.39 -9.04 -10.61
N ARG A 203 -0.43 -8.21 -11.02
CA ARG A 203 0.99 -8.59 -11.00
C ARG A 203 1.59 -8.46 -9.60
N LEU A 204 1.35 -7.33 -8.95
CA LEU A 204 1.96 -6.97 -7.68
C LEU A 204 0.93 -6.48 -6.65
N PHE A 205 1.11 -6.88 -5.40
CA PHE A 205 0.41 -6.28 -4.27
C PHE A 205 1.37 -5.78 -3.20
N THR A 206 1.00 -4.69 -2.53
CA THR A 206 1.42 -4.42 -1.15
C THR A 206 0.19 -4.43 -0.27
N ILE A 207 0.32 -5.09 0.89
CA ILE A 207 -0.81 -5.30 1.80
C ILE A 207 -0.33 -5.04 3.22
N GLU A 208 -0.95 -4.05 3.87
CA GLU A 208 -0.61 -3.66 5.22
C GLU A 208 -1.01 -4.75 6.23
N HIS A 209 -0.08 -5.11 7.12
CA HIS A 209 -0.35 -5.97 8.27
C HIS A 209 -0.25 -5.25 9.62
N ALA A 210 0.39 -4.08 9.70
CA ALA A 210 0.51 -3.24 10.90
C ALA A 210 0.96 -4.03 12.15
N GLY A 211 1.93 -4.93 11.99
CA GLY A 211 2.39 -5.85 13.05
C GLY A 211 1.39 -6.93 13.54
N ASN A 212 0.16 -7.00 13.03
CA ASN A 212 -0.82 -8.00 13.44
C ASN A 212 -0.49 -9.40 12.86
N ALA A 213 -0.05 -10.31 13.73
CA ALA A 213 0.42 -11.63 13.32
C ALA A 213 -0.66 -12.53 12.72
N GLU A 214 -1.90 -12.47 13.24
CA GLU A 214 -3.02 -13.28 12.74
C GLU A 214 -3.46 -12.78 11.35
N LYS A 215 -3.62 -11.45 11.21
CA LYS A 215 -3.92 -10.81 9.92
C LYS A 215 -2.86 -11.14 8.88
N ARG A 216 -1.58 -11.01 9.24
CA ARG A 216 -0.44 -11.33 8.35
C ARG A 216 -0.44 -12.79 7.91
N ALA A 217 -0.72 -13.73 8.82
CA ALA A 217 -0.80 -15.15 8.49
C ALA A 217 -1.96 -15.45 7.53
N GLY A 218 -3.14 -14.86 7.77
CA GLY A 218 -4.29 -15.00 6.88
C GLY A 218 -4.06 -14.40 5.50
N ILE A 219 -3.41 -13.24 5.40
CA ILE A 219 -3.04 -12.63 4.12
C ILE A 219 -2.08 -13.56 3.36
N LEU A 220 -1.04 -14.06 4.04
CA LEU A 220 -0.08 -14.97 3.42
C LEU A 220 -0.75 -16.24 2.86
N GLU A 221 -1.69 -16.82 3.61
CA GLU A 221 -2.47 -17.98 3.18
C GLU A 221 -3.28 -17.67 1.91
N VAL A 222 -4.10 -16.61 1.92
CA VAL A 222 -4.93 -16.22 0.76
C VAL A 222 -4.05 -15.96 -0.47
N MET A 223 -2.97 -15.19 -0.31
CA MET A 223 -2.09 -14.83 -1.42
C MET A 223 -1.35 -16.06 -1.98
N THR A 224 -0.83 -16.93 -1.11
CA THR A 224 -0.12 -18.14 -1.55
C THR A 224 -1.04 -19.11 -2.29
N ASN A 225 -2.25 -19.31 -1.78
CA ASN A 225 -3.27 -20.17 -2.40
C ASN A 225 -3.72 -19.64 -3.77
N ASN A 226 -3.60 -18.33 -4.01
CA ASN A 226 -3.94 -17.69 -5.27
C ASN A 226 -2.71 -17.40 -6.16
N GLY A 227 -1.61 -18.13 -5.96
CA GLY A 227 -0.46 -18.12 -6.88
C GLY A 227 0.50 -16.94 -6.70
N TYR A 228 0.50 -16.29 -5.54
CA TYR A 228 1.47 -15.24 -5.23
C TYR A 228 2.62 -15.78 -4.38
N GLU A 229 3.74 -15.08 -4.42
CA GLU A 229 4.92 -15.27 -3.57
C GLU A 229 5.21 -13.98 -2.80
N ARG A 230 5.49 -14.11 -1.50
CA ARG A 230 5.90 -12.96 -0.68
C ARG A 230 7.37 -12.64 -0.89
N LYS A 231 7.68 -11.41 -1.28
CA LYS A 231 9.04 -10.89 -1.47
C LYS A 231 9.46 -10.00 -0.30
N PHE A 232 10.75 -10.05 0.01
CA PHE A 232 11.45 -9.11 0.90
C PHE A 232 10.78 -8.85 2.26
N ALA A 233 10.27 -9.89 2.91
CA ALA A 233 9.54 -9.80 4.19
C ALA A 233 10.31 -9.13 5.36
N ASN A 234 11.63 -8.97 5.24
CA ASN A 234 12.49 -8.26 6.20
C ASN A 234 12.79 -6.80 5.80
N LEU A 235 12.33 -6.36 4.64
CA LEU A 235 12.45 -4.98 4.15
C LEU A 235 11.09 -4.27 4.06
N SER A 236 10.01 -5.03 3.98
CA SER A 236 8.65 -4.51 3.69
C SER A 236 7.96 -3.81 4.87
N GLY A 237 8.61 -3.74 6.04
CA GLY A 237 8.12 -2.96 7.18
C GLY A 237 6.80 -3.50 7.75
N ASP A 238 5.79 -2.65 7.78
CA ASP A 238 4.42 -2.99 8.22
C ASP A 238 3.55 -3.58 7.11
N ASP A 239 4.10 -3.74 5.90
CA ASP A 239 3.47 -4.39 4.76
C ASP A 239 4.12 -5.75 4.45
N ASP A 240 3.40 -6.58 3.69
CA ASP A 240 4.00 -7.65 2.90
C ASP A 240 3.84 -7.36 1.39
N TRP A 241 4.89 -7.64 0.62
CA TRP A 241 4.93 -7.42 -0.83
C TRP A 241 4.76 -8.75 -1.56
N TYR A 242 3.85 -8.82 -2.53
CA TYR A 242 3.49 -10.06 -3.21
C TYR A 242 3.65 -9.95 -4.71
N VAL A 243 4.26 -10.97 -5.33
CA VAL A 243 4.45 -11.08 -6.78
C VAL A 243 3.68 -12.29 -7.30
N ARG A 244 2.95 -12.13 -8.41
CA ARG A 244 2.27 -13.22 -9.10
C ARG A 244 3.29 -14.21 -9.69
N ARG A 245 3.11 -15.50 -9.43
CA ARG A 245 3.84 -16.59 -10.10
C ARG A 245 3.08 -17.01 -11.36
N TYR A 246 3.78 -17.07 -12.49
CA TYR A 246 3.29 -17.56 -13.77
C TYR A 246 3.89 -18.93 -14.09
#